data_AF-A0A1F5RFI2-F1
#
_entry.id   AF-A0A1F5RFI2-F1
#
_cell.length_a   1.000
_cell.length_b   1.000
_cell.length_c   1.000
_cell.angle_alpha   90.00
_cell.angle_beta   90.00
_cell.angle_gamma   90.00
#
_symmetry.space_group_name_H-M   'P 1'
#
loop_
_entity.id
_entity.type
_entity.pdbx_description
1 polymer ?
#
loop_
_entity_poly.entity_id
_entity_poly.type
_entity_poly.pdbx_seq_one_letter_code
_entity_poly.pdbx_strand_id
1 'polypeptide(L)'
;MYPRLLGGGFGTRADYPLASTALDVTIAGMNGDGIGDVLAPMASGASGSLAVLPGQSAGDLGAATAYGNLSFPWRVFVGRFNADAYPDVAVFKSGPAFAVFFGQAGGSLGAPTSVPLFFSGEAGRRWATWTAMA
;
A
#
# COMPACT_ATOMS: atom_id res chain seq x y z
N MET A 1 17.67 -19.88 6.69
CA MET A 1 18.95 -20.10 6.00
C MET A 1 18.85 -19.39 4.65
N TYR A 2 19.46 -18.21 4.49
CA TYR A 2 19.46 -17.51 3.21
C TYR A 2 20.49 -18.18 2.29
N PRO A 3 20.14 -18.53 1.04
CA PRO A 3 21.15 -18.98 0.09
C PRO A 3 22.06 -17.78 -0.20
N ARG A 4 23.28 -17.82 0.34
CA ARG A 4 24.36 -16.96 -0.10
C ARG A 4 24.70 -17.39 -1.52
N LEU A 5 24.40 -16.54 -2.50
CA LEU A 5 25.00 -16.66 -3.83
C LEU A 5 26.52 -16.55 -3.63
N LEU A 6 27.22 -17.67 -3.79
CA LEU A 6 28.68 -17.72 -3.86
C LEU A 6 29.08 -17.11 -5.21
N GLY A 7 29.19 -15.80 -5.25
CA GLY A 7 29.41 -15.01 -6.46
C GLY A 7 28.35 -13.91 -6.53
N GLY A 8 28.72 -12.67 -6.18
CA GLY A 8 27.83 -11.51 -6.06
C GLY A 8 27.25 -10.99 -7.38
N GLY A 9 26.82 -11.88 -8.27
CA GLY A 9 26.07 -11.53 -9.48
C GLY A 9 24.60 -11.31 -9.17
N PHE A 10 23.97 -10.39 -9.90
CA PHE A 10 22.51 -10.29 -9.93
C PHE A 10 21.94 -11.50 -10.67
N GLY A 11 20.77 -11.98 -10.23
CA GLY A 11 20.01 -13.01 -10.94
C GLY A 11 19.53 -12.52 -12.31
N THR A 12 18.88 -13.40 -13.07
CA THR A 12 18.22 -13.02 -14.32
C THR A 12 17.14 -11.98 -14.07
N ARG A 13 17.05 -10.97 -14.94
CA ARG A 13 15.97 -9.97 -14.89
C ARG A 13 14.62 -10.67 -15.02
N ALA A 14 13.69 -10.32 -14.13
CA ALA A 14 12.28 -10.65 -14.23
C ALA A 14 11.47 -9.35 -14.27
N ASP A 15 10.47 -9.30 -15.15
CA ASP A 15 9.52 -8.19 -15.24
C ASP A 15 8.17 -8.63 -14.70
N TYR A 16 7.53 -7.78 -13.91
CA TYR A 16 6.20 -8.01 -13.34
C TYR A 16 5.22 -7.00 -13.94
N PRO A 17 4.42 -7.39 -14.95
CA PRO A 17 3.54 -6.46 -15.63
C PRO A 17 2.48 -5.88 -14.69
N LEU A 18 2.33 -4.57 -14.76
CA LEU A 18 1.31 -3.80 -14.09
C LEU A 18 0.28 -3.30 -15.10
N ALA A 19 -0.91 -2.93 -14.62
CA ALA A 19 -1.98 -2.44 -15.49
C ALA A 19 -1.70 -1.05 -16.09
N SER A 20 -0.84 -0.24 -15.45
CA SER A 20 -0.41 1.06 -15.96
C SER A 20 0.93 1.49 -15.33
N THR A 21 1.39 2.70 -15.62
CA THR A 21 2.67 3.23 -15.12
C THR A 21 2.69 3.31 -13.60
N ALA A 22 3.62 2.57 -12.98
CA ALA A 22 3.94 2.76 -11.56
C ALA A 22 4.77 4.04 -11.38
N LEU A 23 4.37 4.86 -10.40
CA LEU A 23 5.08 6.11 -10.08
C LEU A 23 6.07 5.98 -8.92
N ASP A 24 5.93 4.92 -8.12
CA ASP A 24 6.78 4.63 -6.96
C ASP A 24 6.78 3.11 -6.69
N VAL A 25 7.59 2.68 -5.75
CA VAL A 25 7.56 1.31 -5.22
C VAL A 25 7.83 1.29 -3.72
N THR A 26 7.09 0.48 -2.98
CA THR A 26 7.28 0.25 -1.54
C THR A 26 7.31 -1.23 -1.26
N ILE A 27 8.19 -1.67 -0.36
CA ILE A 27 8.27 -3.07 0.07
C ILE A 27 7.84 -3.16 1.53
N ALA A 28 6.88 -4.03 1.84
CA ALA A 28 6.42 -4.29 3.19
C ALA A 28 5.81 -5.70 3.30
N GLY A 29 5.87 -6.34 4.46
CA GLY A 29 5.15 -7.59 4.68
C GLY A 29 3.68 -7.31 4.99
N MET A 30 2.79 -7.54 4.01
CA MET A 30 1.36 -7.27 4.12
C MET A 30 0.56 -8.46 4.64
N ASN A 31 0.97 -9.68 4.28
CA ASN A 31 0.27 -10.92 4.63
C ASN A 31 0.85 -11.64 5.88
N GLY A 32 1.99 -11.19 6.41
CA GLY A 32 2.61 -11.73 7.62
C GLY A 32 3.38 -13.05 7.43
N ASP A 33 3.69 -13.46 6.20
CA ASP A 33 4.44 -14.69 5.91
C ASP A 33 5.96 -14.58 6.10
N GLY A 34 6.45 -13.37 6.44
CA GLY A 34 7.88 -13.08 6.60
C GLY A 34 8.61 -12.78 5.28
N ILE A 35 7.89 -12.68 4.17
CA ILE A 35 8.35 -12.31 2.83
C ILE A 35 7.86 -10.89 2.53
N GLY A 36 8.68 -10.10 1.84
CA GLY A 36 8.31 -8.74 1.46
C GLY A 36 7.37 -8.73 0.26
N ASP A 37 6.23 -8.06 0.40
CA ASP A 37 5.30 -7.77 -0.69
C ASP A 37 5.64 -6.42 -1.33
N VAL A 38 5.33 -6.26 -2.62
CA VAL A 38 5.57 -5.04 -3.38
C VAL A 38 4.27 -4.26 -3.56
N LEU A 39 4.29 -2.99 -3.18
CA LEU A 39 3.21 -2.04 -3.35
C LEU A 39 3.62 -1.01 -4.40
N ALA A 40 2.80 -0.82 -5.44
CA ALA A 40 3.08 0.09 -6.53
C ALA A 40 1.84 0.97 -6.83
N PRO A 41 1.89 2.29 -6.57
CA PRO A 41 0.84 3.20 -7.00
C PRO A 41 0.93 3.37 -8.53
N MET A 42 -0.16 3.00 -9.21
CA MET A 42 -0.26 3.02 -10.66
C MET A 42 -1.12 4.21 -11.09
N ALA A 43 -0.64 4.98 -12.07
CA ALA A 43 -1.38 6.10 -12.64
C ALA A 43 -1.73 5.83 -14.12
N SER A 44 -2.92 6.25 -14.51
CA SER A 44 -3.44 6.25 -15.88
C SER A 44 -4.15 7.58 -16.14
N GLY A 45 -3.40 8.57 -16.64
CA GLY A 45 -3.89 9.94 -16.71
C GLY A 45 -4.21 10.50 -15.32
N ALA A 46 -5.45 10.94 -15.09
CA ALA A 46 -5.89 11.48 -13.80
C ALA A 46 -6.41 10.40 -12.82
N SER A 47 -6.61 9.17 -13.27
CA SER A 47 -7.07 8.03 -12.46
C SER A 47 -5.92 7.06 -12.18
N GLY A 48 -6.15 6.09 -11.31
CA GLY A 48 -5.13 5.15 -10.88
C GLY A 48 -5.62 4.23 -9.77
N SER A 49 -4.71 3.37 -9.31
CA SER A 49 -4.96 2.41 -8.25
C SER A 49 -3.66 2.05 -7.54
N LEU A 50 -3.75 1.34 -6.43
CA LEU A 50 -2.60 0.73 -5.76
C LEU A 50 -2.53 -0.73 -6.18
N ALA A 51 -1.44 -1.17 -6.80
CA ALA A 51 -1.15 -2.59 -6.98
C ALA A 51 -0.41 -3.15 -5.77
N VAL A 52 -0.79 -4.35 -5.33
CA VAL A 52 -0.06 -5.16 -4.34
C VAL A 52 0.31 -6.48 -4.99
N LEU A 53 1.60 -6.81 -4.99
CA LEU A 53 2.16 -8.04 -5.53
C LEU A 53 2.75 -8.83 -4.35
N PRO A 54 2.18 -10.00 -4.01
CA PRO A 54 2.67 -10.77 -2.88
C PRO A 54 4.07 -11.34 -3.19
N GLY A 55 4.99 -11.23 -2.24
CA GLY A 55 6.29 -11.89 -2.35
C GLY A 55 6.14 -13.40 -2.24
N GLN A 56 7.05 -14.13 -2.88
CA GLN A 56 7.07 -15.59 -2.82
C GLN A 56 8.42 -16.11 -2.37
N SER A 57 8.42 -17.32 -1.79
CA SER A 57 9.61 -17.92 -1.17
C SER A 57 10.76 -18.20 -2.14
N ALA A 58 10.48 -18.30 -3.44
CA ALA A 58 11.49 -18.45 -4.48
C ALA A 58 12.14 -17.13 -4.90
N GLY A 59 11.71 -15.99 -4.32
CA GLY A 59 12.22 -14.66 -4.62
C GLY A 59 11.51 -13.96 -5.78
N ASP A 60 10.41 -14.55 -6.28
CA ASP A 60 9.51 -13.98 -7.27
C ASP A 60 8.33 -13.23 -6.63
N LEU A 61 7.55 -12.51 -7.46
CA LEU A 61 6.31 -11.85 -7.04
C LEU A 61 5.10 -12.55 -7.66
N GLY A 62 4.03 -12.69 -6.88
CA GLY A 62 2.75 -13.20 -7.36
C GLY A 62 1.96 -12.16 -8.17
N ALA A 63 0.75 -12.55 -8.56
CA ALA A 63 -0.13 -11.72 -9.37
C ALA A 63 -0.52 -10.42 -8.63
N ALA A 64 -0.50 -9.30 -9.37
CA ALA A 64 -0.89 -8.01 -8.83
C ALA A 64 -2.40 -7.95 -8.55
N THR A 65 -2.75 -7.55 -7.33
CA THR A 65 -4.12 -7.16 -6.96
C THR A 65 -4.22 -5.63 -6.93
N ALA A 66 -5.19 -5.06 -7.62
CA ALA A 66 -5.39 -3.61 -7.70
C ALA A 66 -6.46 -3.15 -6.71
N TYR A 67 -6.17 -2.07 -5.97
CA TYR A 67 -7.04 -1.49 -4.97
C TYR A 67 -7.40 -0.04 -5.28
N GLY A 68 -8.69 0.27 -5.16
CA GLY A 68 -9.24 1.62 -5.22
C GLY A 68 -9.55 2.16 -6.63
N ASN A 69 -9.89 3.45 -6.65
CA ASN A 69 -10.04 4.30 -7.83
C ASN A 69 -9.46 5.67 -7.44
N LEU A 70 -8.13 5.74 -7.39
CA LEU A 70 -7.37 6.85 -6.85
C LEU A 70 -7.16 7.92 -7.93
N SER A 71 -7.15 9.18 -7.52
CA SER A 71 -6.82 10.29 -8.42
C SER A 71 -5.31 10.49 -8.47
N PHE A 72 -4.65 10.02 -9.53
CA PHE A 72 -3.19 10.17 -9.74
C PHE A 72 -2.36 9.84 -8.47
N PRO A 73 -2.27 8.57 -8.05
CA PRO A 73 -1.52 8.17 -6.86
C PRO A 73 -0.02 8.17 -7.12
N TRP A 74 0.82 8.67 -6.20
CA TRP A 74 2.28 8.77 -6.44
C TRP A 74 3.21 8.47 -5.26
N ARG A 75 2.71 8.25 -4.03
CA ARG A 75 3.51 7.75 -2.90
C ARG A 75 2.70 6.75 -2.09
N VAL A 76 3.39 5.77 -1.51
CA VAL A 76 2.79 4.78 -0.60
C VAL A 76 3.51 4.82 0.74
N PHE A 77 2.74 4.72 1.82
CA PHE A 77 3.23 4.59 3.19
C PHE A 77 2.54 3.40 3.84
N VAL A 78 3.31 2.57 4.54
CA VAL A 78 2.77 1.41 5.27
C VAL A 78 2.96 1.65 6.77
N GLY A 79 1.94 1.36 7.55
CA GLY A 79 1.95 1.60 9.00
C GLY A 79 0.86 0.85 9.74
N ARG A 80 0.70 1.16 11.02
CA ARG A 80 -0.42 0.69 11.85
C ARG A 80 -1.23 1.90 12.26
N PHE A 81 -2.24 2.25 11.47
CA PHE A 81 -3.03 3.45 11.66
C PHE A 81 -4.25 3.20 12.54
N ASN A 82 -4.79 1.98 12.56
CA ASN A 82 -5.91 1.59 13.43
C ASN A 82 -5.49 0.69 14.62
N ALA A 83 -4.20 0.42 14.78
CA ALA A 83 -3.61 -0.43 15.82
C ALA A 83 -4.10 -1.89 15.84
N ASP A 84 -4.54 -2.43 14.71
CA ASP A 84 -4.84 -3.85 14.57
C ASP A 84 -3.60 -4.69 14.20
N ALA A 85 -3.81 -6.00 14.05
CA ALA A 85 -2.77 -6.97 13.71
C ALA A 85 -2.37 -6.97 12.23
N TYR A 86 -2.98 -6.15 11.39
CA TYR A 86 -2.72 -6.07 9.95
C TYR A 86 -2.06 -4.72 9.55
N PRO A 87 -1.12 -4.70 8.59
CA PRO A 87 -0.55 -3.45 8.09
C PRO A 87 -1.57 -2.64 7.29
N ASP A 88 -1.66 -1.36 7.59
CA ASP A 88 -2.46 -0.37 6.86
C ASP A 88 -1.60 0.36 5.83
N VAL A 89 -2.25 0.90 4.79
CA VAL A 89 -1.59 1.60 3.70
C VAL A 89 -2.19 2.98 3.47
N ALA A 90 -1.37 4.02 3.48
CA ALA A 90 -1.75 5.35 3.05
C ALA A 90 -1.14 5.64 1.68
N VAL A 91 -1.96 6.12 0.76
CA VAL A 91 -1.54 6.50 -0.59
C VAL A 91 -1.72 8.00 -0.76
N PHE A 92 -0.62 8.69 -1.08
CA PHE A 92 -0.68 10.07 -1.52
C PHE A 92 -1.23 10.10 -2.93
N LYS A 93 -2.24 10.94 -3.13
CA LYS A 93 -2.96 11.10 -4.39
C LYS A 93 -3.19 12.59 -4.65
N SER A 94 -3.54 12.97 -5.87
CA SER A 94 -3.93 14.34 -6.16
C SER A 94 -5.17 14.78 -5.37
N GLY A 95 -5.25 16.08 -5.10
CA GLY A 95 -6.33 16.70 -4.32
C GLY A 95 -6.00 16.88 -2.83
N PRO A 96 -6.97 17.35 -2.03
CA PRO A 96 -6.72 17.78 -0.66
C PRO A 96 -6.84 16.62 0.35
N ALA A 97 -6.51 15.39 -0.03
CA ALA A 97 -6.70 14.21 0.83
C ALA A 97 -5.76 13.06 0.49
N PHE A 98 -5.38 12.29 1.51
CA PHE A 98 -4.82 10.94 1.36
C PHE A 98 -5.93 9.90 1.21
N ALA A 99 -5.63 8.76 0.58
CA ALA A 99 -6.45 7.56 0.73
C ALA A 99 -5.78 6.62 1.74
N VAL A 100 -6.54 6.15 2.73
CA VAL A 100 -6.10 5.13 3.68
C VAL A 100 -6.86 3.84 3.41
N PHE A 101 -6.11 2.75 3.22
CA PHE A 101 -6.60 1.40 3.10
C PHE A 101 -6.27 0.66 4.40
N PHE A 102 -7.30 0.17 5.10
CA PHE A 102 -7.09 -0.63 6.30
C PHE A 102 -6.74 -2.06 5.91
N GLY A 103 -5.71 -2.61 6.57
CA GLY A 103 -5.28 -3.98 6.41
C GLY A 103 -6.33 -4.97 6.89
N GLN A 104 -6.28 -6.18 6.34
CA GLN A 104 -7.14 -7.29 6.74
C GLN A 104 -6.33 -8.57 6.88
N ALA A 105 -6.95 -9.57 7.53
CA ALA A 105 -6.38 -10.90 7.62
C ALA A 105 -6.00 -11.45 6.23
N GLY A 106 -4.79 -12.00 6.11
CA GLY A 106 -4.26 -12.52 4.85
C GLY A 106 -3.66 -11.46 3.92
N GLY A 107 -3.55 -10.20 4.36
CA GLY A 107 -2.85 -9.14 3.64
C GLY A 107 -3.66 -8.43 2.56
N SER A 108 -4.98 -8.66 2.50
CA SER A 108 -5.87 -7.86 1.65
C SER A 108 -6.09 -6.47 2.25
N LEU A 109 -6.46 -5.53 1.38
CA LEU A 109 -6.80 -4.17 1.76
C LEU A 109 -8.31 -3.93 1.61
N GLY A 110 -8.90 -3.24 2.59
CA GLY A 110 -10.28 -2.77 2.52
C GLY A 110 -10.48 -1.65 1.49
N ALA A 111 -11.71 -1.15 1.36
CA ALA A 111 -11.99 0.02 0.52
C ALA A 111 -11.27 1.28 1.05
N PRO A 112 -10.80 2.18 0.17
CA PRO A 112 -10.07 3.37 0.59
C PRO A 112 -10.99 4.36 1.32
N THR A 113 -10.53 4.83 2.48
CA THR A 113 -11.11 5.97 3.20
C THR A 113 -10.32 7.23 2.85
N SER A 114 -11.00 8.30 2.43
CA SER A 114 -10.32 9.58 2.17
C SER A 114 -10.12 10.36 3.46
N VAL A 115 -8.88 10.74 3.75
CA VAL A 115 -8.51 11.55 4.92
C VAL A 115 -8.09 12.94 4.46
N PRO A 116 -8.86 14.01 4.76
CA PRO A 116 -8.54 15.37 4.34
C PRO A 116 -7.20 15.89 4.90
N LEU A 117 -6.49 16.67 4.09
CA LEU A 117 -5.25 17.38 4.43
C LEU A 117 -5.51 18.69 5.17
N PHE A 118 -6.73 19.21 5.08
CA PHE A 118 -7.17 20.39 5.80
C PHE A 118 -8.30 19.97 6.72
N PHE A 119 -8.15 20.27 8.02
CA PHE A 119 -9.31 20.34 8.89
C PHE A 119 -10.19 21.47 8.36
N SER A 120 -11.38 21.18 7.83
CA SER A 120 -12.38 22.23 7.69
C SER A 120 -12.62 22.76 9.10
N GLY A 121 -12.19 23.99 9.35
CA GLY A 121 -12.15 24.55 10.68
C GLY A 121 -13.52 24.53 11.34
N GLU A 122 -13.69 23.67 12.34
CA GLU A 122 -14.39 24.08 13.56
C GLU A 122 -13.30 24.40 14.58
N ALA A 123 -12.97 25.69 14.69
CA ALA A 123 -12.29 26.21 15.87
C ALA A 123 -13.19 25.95 17.09
N GLY A 124 -13.05 24.78 17.73
CA GLY A 124 -13.87 24.45 18.90
C GLY A 124 -13.89 23.01 19.36
N ARG A 125 -13.67 22.02 18.49
CA ARG A 125 -13.66 20.60 18.91
C ARG A 125 -12.23 20.12 19.13
N ARG A 126 -11.75 20.33 20.35
CA ARG A 126 -10.58 19.63 20.88
C ARG A 126 -10.86 18.14 20.80
N TRP A 127 -9.92 17.39 20.23
CA TRP A 127 -9.86 15.92 20.17
C TRP A 127 -11.16 15.24 19.71
N ALA A 128 -11.26 14.94 18.42
CA ALA A 128 -12.22 13.95 17.95
C ALA A 128 -11.93 12.61 18.65
N THR A 129 -12.75 12.27 19.64
CA THR A 129 -12.80 10.93 20.20
C THR A 129 -13.22 9.96 19.12
N TRP A 130 -12.41 8.93 18.89
CA TRP A 130 -12.87 7.70 18.30
C TRP A 130 -13.73 6.99 19.36
N THR A 131 -15.05 7.17 19.30
CA THR A 131 -15.96 6.29 20.04
C THR A 131 -16.02 4.98 19.26
N ALA A 132 -15.24 3.99 19.68
CA ALA A 132 -15.47 2.61 19.28
C ALA A 132 -16.89 2.23 19.72
N MET A 133 -17.74 1.83 18.78
CA MET A 133 -19.00 1.16 19.12
C MET A 133 -18.67 -0.26 19.60
N ALA A 134 -19.32 -0.63 20.70
CA ALA A 134 -19.29 -1.96 21.32
C ALA A 134 -19.84 -3.05 20.39
#